data_AF-A0A0U5BSF6-F1
#
_entry.id   AF-A0A0U5BSF6-F1
#
_cell.length_a   1.000
_cell.length_b   1.000
_cell.length_c   1.000
_cell.angle_alpha   90.00
_cell.angle_beta   90.00
_cell.angle_gamma   90.00
#
_symmetry.space_group_name_H-M   'P 1'
#
loop_
_entity.id
_entity.type
_entity.pdbx_description
1 polymer ?
#
loop_
_entity_poly.entity_id
_entity_poly.type
_entity_poly.pdbx_seq_one_letter_code
_entity_poly.pdbx_strand_id
1 'polypeptide(L)'
;MCLQVFLRRMLVAFAALACGHAFAQDSDIKISVEEIGKARVVRRSDAMHGFTLMVKSYQRLVRPKLLSIDALSMEDIHVVFDLSAELAFYSNLYKGGLDVSYLRDMSRAYAILSKNGRLTESDKFAMRETLEQYRDFRSAEIISGHRSDVILKTDGLGYVINPAPYRGNSSRPVLSFSSDSKKFEISEKKVSKEFQIIVLGGCHFASDAAARIDADDEISSAFEKANAIWIASSTTPLNVEDFSNWQSDHPRQKLVIAFSNLDWPGVRFDSIPTFHLFRRGHLVAVLTGWSSDEKSLNDLRSILAKNDFLLPRAD
;
A
#
# COMPACT_ATOMS: atom_id res chain seq x y z
N MET A 1 12.58 12.69 -3.20
CA MET A 1 11.73 13.06 -4.37
C MET A 1 10.47 12.22 -4.29
N CYS A 2 9.30 12.86 -4.30
CA CYS A 2 8.30 12.63 -3.25
C CYS A 2 7.05 11.88 -3.75
N LEU A 3 6.30 11.34 -2.80
CA LEU A 3 4.85 11.08 -2.81
C LEU A 3 4.02 12.18 -3.51
N GLN A 4 4.56 13.34 -3.90
CA GLN A 4 3.97 14.22 -4.91
C GLN A 4 3.78 13.56 -6.28
N VAL A 5 4.60 12.58 -6.68
CA VAL A 5 4.39 11.76 -7.88
C VAL A 5 3.35 10.69 -7.61
N PHE A 6 3.28 10.10 -6.43
CA PHE A 6 2.24 9.13 -6.04
C PHE A 6 0.87 9.79 -5.82
N LEU A 7 0.80 10.91 -5.09
CA LEU A 7 -0.38 11.77 -5.02
C LEU A 7 -0.67 12.40 -6.37
N ARG A 8 0.29 12.77 -7.23
CA ARG A 8 -0.01 13.18 -8.63
C ARG A 8 -0.53 12.03 -9.47
N ARG A 9 -0.05 10.79 -9.33
CA ARG A 9 -0.42 9.63 -10.16
C ARG A 9 -1.73 9.00 -9.68
N MET A 10 -1.95 8.93 -8.37
CA MET A 10 -3.30 8.80 -7.81
C MET A 10 -4.14 10.00 -8.23
N LEU A 11 -3.70 11.26 -8.14
CA LEU A 11 -4.46 12.40 -8.69
C LEU A 11 -4.66 12.31 -10.21
N VAL A 12 -3.89 11.55 -10.99
CA VAL A 12 -4.15 11.36 -12.42
C VAL A 12 -5.26 10.32 -12.62
N ALA A 13 -5.26 9.22 -11.85
CA ALA A 13 -6.38 8.29 -11.78
C ALA A 13 -7.65 8.93 -11.14
N PHE A 14 -7.48 9.78 -10.13
CA PHE A 14 -8.55 10.46 -9.40
C PHE A 14 -9.01 11.76 -10.10
N ALA A 15 -8.16 12.43 -10.88
CA ALA A 15 -8.57 13.53 -11.77
C ALA A 15 -9.20 12.99 -13.05
N ALA A 16 -8.80 11.80 -13.54
CA ALA A 16 -9.58 11.07 -14.53
C ALA A 16 -11.01 10.82 -14.02
N LEU A 17 -11.20 10.51 -12.73
CA LEU A 17 -12.52 10.41 -12.11
C LEU A 17 -13.25 11.75 -11.87
N ALA A 18 -12.53 12.87 -11.72
CA ALA A 18 -13.14 14.20 -11.75
C ALA A 18 -13.71 14.51 -13.15
N CYS A 19 -13.06 14.03 -14.21
CA CYS A 19 -13.60 14.02 -15.57
C CYS A 19 -14.63 12.90 -15.83
N GLY A 20 -14.58 11.77 -15.11
CA GLY A 20 -15.46 10.62 -15.30
C GLY A 20 -16.96 10.91 -15.11
N HIS A 21 -17.28 11.93 -14.30
CA HIS A 21 -18.65 12.46 -14.18
C HIS A 21 -19.23 12.93 -15.52
N ALA A 22 -18.38 13.38 -16.45
CA ALA A 22 -18.79 13.94 -17.73
C ALA A 22 -19.01 12.87 -18.82
N PHE A 23 -18.64 11.60 -18.59
CA PHE A 23 -18.61 10.57 -19.63
C PHE A 23 -19.44 9.31 -19.36
N ALA A 24 -19.83 9.01 -18.10
CA ALA A 24 -20.74 7.90 -17.83
C ALA A 24 -22.13 8.15 -18.45
N GLN A 25 -22.61 7.19 -19.24
CA GLN A 25 -23.89 7.24 -19.93
C GLN A 25 -24.97 6.43 -19.19
N ASP A 26 -24.60 5.29 -18.59
CA ASP A 26 -25.53 4.52 -17.74
C ASP A 26 -25.83 5.29 -16.44
N SER A 27 -27.12 5.39 -16.11
CA SER A 27 -27.60 6.17 -14.96
C SER A 27 -27.08 5.65 -13.62
N ASP A 28 -27.00 4.33 -13.44
CA ASP A 28 -26.57 3.75 -12.16
C ASP A 28 -25.06 3.91 -11.97
N ILE A 29 -24.29 3.76 -13.05
CA ILE A 29 -22.84 4.02 -13.03
C ILE A 29 -22.58 5.49 -12.69
N LYS A 30 -23.30 6.42 -13.34
CA LYS A 30 -23.19 7.85 -13.05
C LYS A 30 -23.52 8.17 -11.59
N ILE A 31 -24.63 7.65 -11.06
CA ILE A 31 -25.01 7.83 -9.64
C ILE A 31 -23.92 7.26 -8.73
N SER A 32 -23.34 6.11 -9.07
CA SER A 32 -22.28 5.51 -8.26
C SER A 32 -21.02 6.36 -8.23
N VAL A 33 -20.66 7.02 -9.33
CA VAL A 33 -19.52 7.95 -9.37
C VAL A 33 -19.75 9.10 -8.39
N GLU A 34 -20.95 9.68 -8.36
CA GLU A 34 -21.30 10.77 -7.44
C GLU A 34 -21.29 10.33 -5.97
N GLU A 35 -21.88 9.16 -5.68
CA GLU A 35 -21.91 8.60 -4.32
C GLU A 35 -20.51 8.23 -3.81
N ILE A 36 -19.68 7.61 -4.66
CA ILE A 36 -18.29 7.33 -4.35
C ILE A 36 -17.51 8.64 -4.16
N GLY A 37 -17.76 9.65 -4.99
CA GLY A 37 -17.20 10.99 -4.84
C GLY A 37 -17.46 11.59 -3.46
N LYS A 38 -18.70 11.50 -2.97
CA LYS A 38 -19.07 11.93 -1.60
C LYS A 38 -18.40 11.08 -0.52
N ALA A 39 -18.36 9.77 -0.71
CA ALA A 39 -17.71 8.84 0.22
C ALA A 39 -16.19 9.09 0.34
N ARG A 40 -15.51 9.54 -0.72
CA ARG A 40 -14.09 9.95 -0.67
C ARG A 40 -13.86 11.12 0.28
N VAL A 41 -14.80 12.06 0.36
CA VAL A 41 -14.70 13.20 1.29
C VAL A 41 -14.76 12.68 2.74
N VAL A 42 -15.72 11.80 3.03
CA VAL A 42 -15.86 11.14 4.34
C VAL A 42 -14.59 10.34 4.70
N ARG A 43 -13.99 9.64 3.72
CA ARG A 43 -12.78 8.85 3.90
C ARG A 43 -11.58 9.65 4.42
N ARG A 44 -11.54 10.97 4.16
CA ARG A 44 -10.45 11.84 4.65
C ARG A 44 -10.45 12.00 6.17
N SER A 45 -11.62 11.90 6.81
CA SER A 45 -11.76 12.00 8.27
C SER A 45 -12.01 10.64 8.94
N ASP A 46 -12.73 9.74 8.27
CA ASP A 46 -12.95 8.36 8.72
C ASP A 46 -12.74 7.39 7.56
N ALA A 47 -11.54 6.82 7.51
CA ALA A 47 -11.07 6.03 6.38
C ALA A 47 -11.91 4.76 6.15
N MET A 48 -12.26 4.05 7.23
CA MET A 48 -13.03 2.80 7.14
C MET A 48 -14.49 3.06 6.81
N HIS A 49 -15.09 4.10 7.41
CA HIS A 49 -16.46 4.47 7.10
C HIS A 49 -16.61 4.92 5.64
N GLY A 50 -15.71 5.79 5.17
CA GLY A 50 -15.68 6.22 3.78
C GLY A 50 -15.54 5.05 2.80
N PHE A 51 -14.59 4.13 3.05
CA PHE A 51 -14.45 2.92 2.24
C PHE A 51 -15.72 2.06 2.23
N THR A 52 -16.37 1.88 3.38
CA THR A 52 -17.62 1.12 3.49
C THR A 52 -18.74 1.73 2.64
N LEU A 53 -18.84 3.07 2.60
CA LEU A 53 -19.81 3.77 1.75
C LEU A 53 -19.51 3.57 0.25
N MET A 54 -18.24 3.63 -0.15
CA MET A 54 -17.84 3.36 -1.54
C MET A 54 -18.23 1.95 -1.97
N VAL A 55 -17.94 0.95 -1.13
CA VAL A 55 -18.31 -0.45 -1.37
C VAL A 55 -19.82 -0.61 -1.52
N LYS A 56 -20.61 -0.01 -0.63
CA LYS A 56 -22.08 -0.08 -0.69
C LYS A 56 -22.64 0.50 -1.99
N SER A 57 -22.14 1.66 -2.41
CA SER A 57 -22.54 2.29 -3.68
C SER A 57 -22.23 1.37 -4.86
N TYR A 58 -20.97 0.93 -4.97
CA TYR A 58 -20.52 0.11 -6.08
C TYR A 58 -21.25 -1.23 -6.18
N GLN A 59 -21.43 -1.92 -5.05
CA GLN A 59 -22.13 -3.21 -5.02
C GLN A 59 -23.59 -3.09 -5.43
N ARG A 60 -24.25 -1.98 -5.08
CA ARG A 60 -25.65 -1.73 -5.42
C ARG A 60 -25.84 -1.31 -6.87
N LEU A 61 -24.96 -0.46 -7.39
CA LEU A 61 -25.20 0.25 -8.66
C LEU A 61 -24.35 -0.27 -9.82
N VAL A 62 -23.08 -0.59 -9.58
CA VAL A 62 -22.13 -0.97 -10.64
C VAL A 62 -22.06 -2.48 -10.81
N ARG A 63 -21.93 -3.23 -9.71
CA ARG A 63 -21.72 -4.68 -9.76
C ARG A 63 -22.82 -5.45 -10.52
N PRO A 64 -24.11 -5.08 -10.46
CA PRO A 64 -25.14 -5.72 -11.29
C PRO A 64 -24.91 -5.54 -12.80
N LYS A 65 -24.38 -4.38 -13.21
CA LYS A 65 -24.09 -4.07 -14.63
C LYS A 65 -23.00 -4.94 -15.20
N LEU A 66 -22.11 -5.47 -14.36
CA LEU A 66 -21.07 -6.40 -14.81
C LEU A 66 -21.64 -7.65 -15.45
N LEU A 67 -22.85 -8.11 -15.06
CA LEU A 67 -23.46 -9.31 -15.66
C LEU A 67 -23.68 -9.15 -17.17
N SER A 68 -23.97 -7.93 -17.62
CA SER A 68 -24.20 -7.57 -19.02
C SER A 68 -23.24 -6.48 -19.49
N ILE A 69 -21.98 -6.54 -19.04
CA ILE A 69 -20.98 -5.49 -19.30
C ILE A 69 -20.76 -5.21 -20.80
N ASP A 70 -20.94 -6.20 -21.66
CA ASP A 70 -20.79 -6.06 -23.12
C ASP A 70 -21.88 -5.16 -23.75
N ALA A 71 -22.97 -4.88 -23.03
CA ALA A 71 -24.04 -3.98 -23.46
C ALA A 71 -23.79 -2.51 -23.05
N LEU A 72 -22.78 -2.25 -22.23
CA LEU A 72 -22.42 -0.90 -21.81
C LEU A 72 -21.63 -0.15 -22.90
N SER A 73 -21.67 1.17 -22.85
CA SER A 73 -20.79 2.00 -23.68
C SER A 73 -19.32 1.78 -23.30
N MET A 74 -18.38 2.07 -24.21
CA MET A 74 -16.95 1.97 -23.88
C MET A 74 -16.54 2.97 -22.81
N GLU A 75 -17.21 4.12 -22.76
CA GLU A 75 -17.04 5.14 -21.74
C GLU A 75 -17.49 4.63 -20.37
N ASP A 76 -18.64 3.95 -20.29
CA ASP A 76 -19.11 3.31 -19.05
C ASP A 76 -18.18 2.19 -18.59
N ILE A 77 -17.67 1.35 -19.50
CA ILE A 77 -16.73 0.29 -19.17
C ILE A 77 -15.43 0.87 -18.62
N HIS A 78 -14.96 2.00 -19.17
CA HIS A 78 -13.80 2.71 -18.65
C HIS A 78 -14.04 3.24 -17.23
N VAL A 79 -15.22 3.81 -16.96
CA VAL A 79 -15.62 4.21 -15.60
C VAL A 79 -15.70 3.02 -14.64
N VAL A 80 -16.22 1.87 -15.10
CA VAL A 80 -16.22 0.62 -14.31
C VAL A 80 -14.81 0.19 -13.96
N PHE A 81 -13.88 0.25 -14.93
CA PHE A 81 -12.45 -0.04 -14.70
C PHE A 81 -11.88 0.87 -13.60
N ASP A 82 -12.09 2.18 -13.69
CA ASP A 82 -11.57 3.16 -12.72
C ASP A 82 -12.14 2.93 -11.31
N LEU A 83 -13.45 2.74 -11.18
CA LEU A 83 -14.10 2.48 -9.89
C LEU A 83 -13.62 1.15 -9.29
N SER A 84 -13.45 0.12 -10.11
CA SER A 84 -12.94 -1.18 -9.68
C SER A 84 -11.48 -1.09 -9.22
N ALA A 85 -10.65 -0.31 -9.91
CA ALA A 85 -9.26 -0.08 -9.54
C ALA A 85 -9.14 0.60 -8.17
N GLU A 86 -9.93 1.65 -7.92
CA GLU A 86 -9.94 2.32 -6.62
C GLU A 86 -10.40 1.39 -5.49
N LEU A 87 -11.44 0.60 -5.71
CA LEU A 87 -11.92 -0.35 -4.72
C LEU A 87 -10.95 -1.52 -4.52
N ALA A 88 -10.26 -1.97 -5.57
CA ALA A 88 -9.22 -2.98 -5.47
C ALA A 88 -8.07 -2.50 -4.59
N PHE A 89 -7.64 -1.24 -4.74
CA PHE A 89 -6.62 -0.63 -3.89
C PHE A 89 -7.05 -0.64 -2.41
N TYR A 90 -8.21 -0.09 -2.07
CA TYR A 90 -8.65 -0.01 -0.67
C TYR A 90 -9.01 -1.38 -0.08
N SER A 91 -9.56 -2.28 -0.89
CA SER A 91 -9.80 -3.67 -0.48
C SER A 91 -8.49 -4.35 -0.09
N ASN A 92 -7.42 -4.21 -0.89
CA ASN A 92 -6.11 -4.74 -0.54
C ASN A 92 -5.52 -4.05 0.70
N LEU A 93 -5.63 -2.71 0.78
CA LEU A 93 -5.11 -1.94 1.90
C LEU A 93 -5.68 -2.43 3.24
N TYR A 94 -7.00 -2.65 3.32
CA TYR A 94 -7.71 -2.96 4.56
C TYR A 94 -7.97 -4.45 4.80
N LYS A 95 -8.17 -5.23 3.74
CA LYS A 95 -8.52 -6.66 3.81
C LYS A 95 -7.46 -7.57 3.18
N GLY A 96 -6.35 -7.02 2.68
CA GLY A 96 -5.31 -7.78 1.99
C GLY A 96 -5.82 -8.57 0.78
N GLY A 97 -5.13 -9.65 0.44
CA GLY A 97 -5.51 -10.55 -0.65
C GLY A 97 -6.75 -11.41 -0.41
N LEU A 98 -7.49 -11.22 0.69
CA LEU A 98 -8.70 -12.00 0.99
C LEU A 98 -9.91 -11.60 0.12
N ASP A 99 -9.93 -10.37 -0.40
CA ASP A 99 -11.04 -9.86 -1.23
C ASP A 99 -10.51 -9.35 -2.56
N VAL A 100 -10.33 -10.28 -3.50
CA VAL A 100 -9.90 -10.04 -4.88
C VAL A 100 -11.08 -9.66 -5.81
N SER A 101 -12.29 -9.45 -5.28
CA SER A 101 -13.47 -9.29 -6.12
C SER A 101 -13.38 -8.06 -7.03
N TYR A 102 -12.89 -6.94 -6.51
CA TYR A 102 -12.72 -5.72 -7.31
C TYR A 102 -11.57 -5.81 -8.31
N LEU A 103 -10.50 -6.57 -8.02
CA LEU A 103 -9.48 -6.89 -9.02
C LEU A 103 -10.07 -7.70 -10.18
N ARG A 104 -10.97 -8.66 -9.90
CA ARG A 104 -11.65 -9.44 -10.95
C ARG A 104 -12.57 -8.55 -11.79
N ASP A 105 -13.32 -7.65 -11.16
CA ASP A 105 -14.18 -6.69 -11.85
C ASP A 105 -13.34 -5.75 -12.75
N MET A 106 -12.23 -5.23 -12.22
CA MET A 106 -11.25 -4.43 -12.97
C MET A 106 -10.68 -5.21 -14.17
N SER A 107 -10.28 -6.47 -13.95
CA SER A 107 -9.76 -7.35 -15.00
C SER A 107 -10.77 -7.59 -16.12
N ARG A 108 -12.06 -7.69 -15.77
CA ARG A 108 -13.14 -7.88 -16.75
C ARG A 108 -13.33 -6.64 -17.62
N ALA A 109 -13.39 -5.46 -17.02
CA ALA A 109 -13.48 -4.20 -17.77
C ALA A 109 -12.24 -4.00 -18.64
N TYR A 110 -11.04 -4.25 -18.09
CA TYR A 110 -9.78 -4.19 -18.82
C TYR A 110 -9.76 -5.09 -20.07
N ALA A 111 -10.22 -6.34 -19.95
CA ALA A 111 -10.26 -7.28 -21.07
C ALA A 111 -11.15 -6.79 -22.21
N ILE A 112 -12.29 -6.16 -21.90
CA ILE A 112 -13.20 -5.62 -22.92
C ILE A 112 -12.61 -4.37 -23.58
N LEU A 113 -12.04 -3.45 -22.80
CA LEU A 113 -11.33 -2.29 -23.33
C LEU A 113 -10.17 -2.73 -24.24
N SER A 114 -9.43 -3.77 -23.82
CA SER A 114 -8.33 -4.35 -24.59
C SER A 114 -8.80 -4.90 -25.93
N LYS A 115 -9.83 -5.77 -25.90
CA LYS A 115 -10.41 -6.41 -27.09
C LYS A 115 -10.89 -5.39 -28.12
N ASN A 116 -11.37 -4.24 -27.67
CA ASN A 116 -11.90 -3.18 -28.53
C ASN A 116 -10.86 -2.10 -28.88
N GLY A 117 -9.59 -2.25 -28.49
CA GLY A 117 -8.54 -1.27 -28.77
C GLY A 117 -8.74 0.08 -28.07
N ARG A 118 -9.44 0.09 -26.93
CA ARG A 118 -9.81 1.29 -26.15
C ARG A 118 -8.97 1.52 -24.89
N LEU A 119 -7.95 0.69 -24.64
CA LEU A 119 -7.03 0.90 -23.52
C LEU A 119 -6.14 2.12 -23.74
N THR A 120 -6.01 2.92 -22.69
CA THR A 120 -4.98 3.95 -22.57
C THR A 120 -3.70 3.37 -21.93
N GLU A 121 -2.59 4.08 -22.04
CA GLU A 121 -1.35 3.71 -21.31
C GLU A 121 -1.55 3.78 -19.79
N SER A 122 -2.41 4.69 -19.31
CA SER A 122 -2.78 4.78 -17.90
C SER A 122 -3.49 3.51 -17.44
N ASP A 123 -4.37 2.93 -18.26
CA ASP A 123 -5.11 1.70 -17.92
C ASP A 123 -4.16 0.51 -17.80
N LYS A 124 -3.22 0.39 -18.75
CA LYS A 124 -2.18 -0.66 -18.74
C LYS A 124 -1.33 -0.56 -17.48
N PHE A 125 -0.90 0.66 -17.14
CA PHE A 125 -0.12 0.93 -15.94
C PHE A 125 -0.91 0.58 -14.67
N ALA A 126 -2.14 1.08 -14.54
CA ALA A 126 -3.00 0.80 -13.38
C ALA A 126 -3.29 -0.70 -13.21
N MET A 127 -3.53 -1.41 -14.31
CA MET A 127 -3.76 -2.86 -14.27
C MET A 127 -2.52 -3.62 -13.84
N ARG A 128 -1.34 -3.30 -14.39
CA ARG A 128 -0.06 -3.89 -13.97
C ARG A 128 0.18 -3.64 -12.49
N GLU A 129 0.07 -2.39 -12.05
CA GLU A 129 0.34 -2.01 -10.66
C GLU A 129 -0.61 -2.73 -9.70
N THR A 130 -1.91 -2.80 -10.02
CA THR A 130 -2.88 -3.49 -9.16
C THR A 130 -2.55 -4.98 -9.06
N LEU A 131 -2.17 -5.64 -10.14
CA LEU A 131 -1.74 -7.04 -10.11
C LEU A 131 -0.49 -7.23 -9.22
N GLU A 132 0.50 -6.37 -9.32
CA GLU A 132 1.69 -6.39 -8.47
C GLU A 132 1.33 -6.17 -6.99
N GLN A 133 0.42 -5.24 -6.67
CA GLN A 133 -0.09 -5.00 -5.31
C GLN A 133 -0.77 -6.24 -4.72
N TYR A 134 -1.46 -7.03 -5.55
CA TYR A 134 -2.06 -8.31 -5.18
C TYR A 134 -1.08 -9.50 -5.28
N ARG A 135 0.19 -9.25 -5.61
CA ARG A 135 1.27 -10.25 -5.76
C ARG A 135 1.03 -11.25 -6.88
N ASP A 136 0.21 -10.87 -7.87
CA ASP A 136 0.06 -11.60 -9.13
C ASP A 136 1.07 -11.09 -10.18
N PHE A 137 2.35 -11.30 -9.87
CA PHE A 137 3.45 -10.83 -10.71
C PHE A 137 3.43 -11.45 -12.10
N ARG A 138 2.97 -12.69 -12.24
CA ARG A 138 2.91 -13.38 -13.54
C ARG A 138 1.91 -12.70 -14.46
N SER A 139 0.70 -12.41 -13.97
CA SER A 139 -0.29 -11.69 -14.77
C SER A 139 0.19 -10.28 -15.09
N ALA A 140 0.90 -9.61 -14.18
CA ALA A 140 1.47 -8.29 -14.40
C ALA A 140 2.52 -8.29 -15.55
N GLU A 141 3.38 -9.31 -15.60
CA GLU A 141 4.34 -9.50 -16.69
C GLU A 141 3.64 -9.75 -18.04
N ILE A 142 2.63 -10.61 -18.05
CA ILE A 142 1.87 -10.96 -19.27
C ILE A 142 1.18 -9.71 -19.85
N ILE A 143 0.50 -8.94 -19.01
CA ILE A 143 -0.28 -7.78 -19.47
C ILE A 143 0.62 -6.62 -19.91
N SER A 144 1.75 -6.41 -19.24
CA SER A 144 2.63 -5.29 -19.55
C SER A 144 3.69 -5.59 -20.60
N GLY A 145 4.01 -6.87 -20.85
CA GLY A 145 5.16 -7.29 -21.66
C GLY A 145 6.51 -6.95 -21.01
N HIS A 146 6.52 -6.44 -19.77
CA HIS A 146 7.71 -6.10 -19.00
C HIS A 146 7.96 -7.16 -17.95
N ARG A 147 9.23 -7.53 -17.75
CA ARG A 147 9.60 -8.45 -16.67
C ARG A 147 9.40 -7.79 -15.32
N SER A 148 9.12 -8.62 -14.31
CA SER A 148 8.94 -8.19 -12.94
C SER A 148 10.23 -7.57 -12.39
N ASP A 149 10.02 -6.49 -11.65
CA ASP A 149 11.03 -5.86 -10.81
C ASP A 149 11.29 -6.68 -9.54
N VAL A 150 10.53 -7.76 -9.32
CA VAL A 150 10.73 -8.74 -8.25
C VAL A 150 11.47 -9.96 -8.77
N ILE A 151 12.45 -10.45 -8.01
CA ILE A 151 13.10 -11.74 -8.21
C ILE A 151 12.10 -12.84 -7.80
N LEU A 152 11.45 -13.41 -8.80
CA LEU A 152 10.45 -14.47 -8.61
C LEU A 152 11.14 -15.82 -8.44
N LYS A 153 10.76 -16.54 -7.39
CA LYS A 153 11.07 -17.97 -7.26
C LYS A 153 9.99 -18.74 -8.01
N THR A 154 10.37 -19.71 -8.83
CA THR A 154 9.43 -20.58 -9.53
C THR A 154 9.62 -22.04 -9.15
N ASP A 155 8.56 -22.83 -9.19
CA ASP A 155 8.64 -24.28 -9.09
C ASP A 155 9.16 -24.91 -10.40
N GLY A 156 9.29 -26.23 -10.43
CA GLY A 156 9.73 -26.98 -11.63
C GLY A 156 8.80 -26.86 -12.84
N LEU A 157 7.61 -26.28 -12.68
CA LEU A 157 6.62 -26.04 -13.73
C LEU A 157 6.54 -24.55 -14.12
N GLY A 158 7.39 -23.70 -13.54
CA GLY A 158 7.43 -22.27 -13.82
C GLY A 158 6.33 -21.45 -13.10
N TYR A 159 5.64 -22.00 -12.11
CA TYR A 159 4.69 -21.23 -11.30
C TYR A 159 5.43 -20.45 -10.21
N VAL A 160 5.05 -19.18 -10.02
CA VAL A 160 5.61 -18.33 -8.97
C VAL A 160 5.25 -18.90 -7.61
N ILE A 161 6.27 -19.17 -6.80
CA ILE A 161 6.14 -19.62 -5.42
C ILE A 161 6.02 -18.39 -4.53
N ASN A 162 4.81 -18.10 -4.09
CA ASN A 162 4.55 -17.10 -3.06
C ASN A 162 4.83 -17.65 -1.66
N PRO A 163 5.31 -16.82 -0.72
CA PRO A 163 5.53 -17.23 0.66
C PRO A 163 4.20 -17.64 1.32
N ALA A 164 4.28 -18.54 2.30
CA ALA A 164 3.12 -18.88 3.11
C ALA A 164 2.65 -17.65 3.90
N PRO A 165 1.34 -17.43 4.06
CA PRO A 165 0.81 -16.38 4.93
C PRO A 165 1.31 -16.53 6.37
N TYR A 166 1.34 -15.43 7.10
CA TYR A 166 1.62 -15.43 8.53
C TYR A 166 0.65 -16.36 9.29
N ARG A 167 1.21 -17.24 10.13
CA ARG A 167 0.44 -18.20 10.97
C ARG A 167 0.83 -18.12 12.45
N GLY A 168 1.16 -16.93 12.94
CA GLY A 168 1.54 -16.73 14.35
C GLY A 168 3.02 -16.96 14.67
N ASN A 169 3.86 -17.24 13.67
CA ASN A 169 5.32 -17.36 13.83
C ASN A 169 5.97 -15.97 13.97
N SER A 170 7.27 -15.90 14.30
CA SER A 170 7.96 -14.60 14.44
C SER A 170 8.44 -14.02 13.10
N SER A 171 8.37 -14.77 12.00
CA SER A 171 8.83 -14.32 10.68
C SER A 171 7.66 -13.84 9.84
N ARG A 172 7.80 -12.68 9.20
CA ARG A 172 6.77 -12.09 8.32
C ARG A 172 7.34 -11.90 6.92
N PRO A 173 6.66 -12.36 5.86
CA PRO A 173 7.14 -12.17 4.50
C PRO A 173 7.09 -10.70 4.10
N VAL A 174 8.13 -10.26 3.40
CA VAL A 174 8.27 -8.91 2.86
C VAL A 174 8.88 -8.96 1.47
N LEU A 175 8.73 -7.87 0.72
CA LEU A 175 9.63 -7.55 -0.37
C LEU A 175 10.75 -6.65 0.18
N SER A 176 11.97 -7.15 0.15
CA SER A 176 13.18 -6.37 0.45
C SER A 176 13.84 -5.94 -0.86
N PHE A 177 14.70 -4.94 -0.81
CA PHE A 177 15.51 -4.56 -1.96
C PHE A 177 16.76 -5.45 -2.02
N SER A 178 17.08 -5.99 -3.19
CA SER A 178 18.21 -6.88 -3.40
C SER A 178 19.54 -6.19 -3.06
N SER A 179 20.58 -6.97 -2.80
CA SER A 179 21.91 -6.44 -2.45
C SER A 179 22.51 -5.53 -3.52
N ASP A 180 22.19 -5.78 -4.80
CA ASP A 180 22.60 -4.95 -5.93
C ASP A 180 21.72 -3.72 -6.16
N SER A 181 20.67 -3.54 -5.36
CA SER A 181 19.76 -2.39 -5.40
C SER A 181 19.07 -2.17 -6.76
N LYS A 182 18.82 -3.26 -7.50
CA LYS A 182 18.17 -3.21 -8.82
C LYS A 182 16.80 -3.86 -8.86
N LYS A 183 16.50 -4.72 -7.89
CA LYS A 183 15.26 -5.49 -7.86
C LYS A 183 14.75 -5.66 -6.44
N PHE A 184 13.50 -6.05 -6.33
CA PHE A 184 12.93 -6.55 -5.09
C PHE A 184 13.15 -8.06 -4.98
N GLU A 185 13.24 -8.57 -3.76
CA GLU A 185 13.30 -9.99 -3.46
C GLU A 185 12.35 -10.36 -2.33
N ILE A 186 11.76 -11.54 -2.42
CA ILE A 186 10.93 -12.10 -1.36
C ILE A 186 11.85 -12.58 -0.24
N SER A 187 11.68 -12.01 0.94
CA SER A 187 12.46 -12.33 2.14
C SER A 187 11.54 -12.31 3.37
N GLU A 188 12.11 -12.51 4.55
CA GLU A 188 11.38 -12.48 5.81
C GLU A 188 11.98 -11.47 6.78
N LYS A 189 11.13 -10.82 7.56
CA LYS A 189 11.53 -10.03 8.73
C LYS A 189 11.10 -10.73 10.01
N LYS A 190 12.07 -10.91 10.91
CA LYS A 190 11.80 -11.40 12.26
C LYS A 190 11.28 -10.26 13.12
N VAL A 191 10.10 -10.46 13.69
CA VAL A 191 9.47 -9.60 14.67
C VAL A 191 9.77 -10.13 16.07
N SER A 192 10.39 -9.29 16.89
CA SER A 192 10.69 -9.62 18.28
C SER A 192 9.41 -9.73 19.10
N LYS A 193 9.35 -10.72 19.99
CA LYS A 193 8.26 -10.82 20.97
C LYS A 193 8.45 -9.85 22.12
N GLU A 194 9.67 -9.55 22.55
CA GLU A 194 9.92 -8.76 23.76
C GLU A 194 9.69 -7.26 23.53
N PHE A 195 10.42 -6.67 22.59
CA PHE A 195 10.35 -5.26 22.22
C PHE A 195 10.48 -5.13 20.71
N GLN A 196 9.54 -4.43 20.07
CA GLN A 196 9.57 -4.19 18.64
C GLN A 196 9.04 -2.78 18.34
N ILE A 197 9.71 -2.10 17.42
CA ILE A 197 9.21 -0.88 16.77
C ILE A 197 8.94 -1.21 15.30
N ILE A 198 7.75 -0.87 14.81
CA ILE A 198 7.40 -0.96 13.38
C ILE A 198 6.98 0.43 12.91
N VAL A 199 7.65 0.94 11.89
CA VAL A 199 7.40 2.27 11.34
C VAL A 199 6.84 2.13 9.94
N LEU A 200 5.62 2.60 9.74
CA LEU A 200 5.10 2.75 8.39
C LEU A 200 5.78 3.95 7.73
N GLY A 201 6.52 3.70 6.64
CA GLY A 201 7.38 4.67 5.96
C GLY A 201 7.11 4.80 4.46
N GLY A 202 8.08 5.35 3.72
CA GLY A 202 7.99 5.50 2.25
C GLY A 202 7.40 6.83 1.76
N CYS A 203 7.34 7.86 2.60
CA CYS A 203 6.99 9.23 2.19
C CYS A 203 8.04 10.24 2.70
N HIS A 204 7.99 11.49 2.22
CA HIS A 204 8.93 12.53 2.68
C HIS A 204 8.85 12.79 4.19
N PHE A 205 7.66 12.82 4.80
CA PHE A 205 7.54 12.94 6.26
C PHE A 205 8.21 11.77 7.00
N ALA A 206 8.17 10.56 6.44
CA ALA A 206 8.89 9.42 7.02
C ALA A 206 10.40 9.54 6.83
N SER A 207 10.85 10.12 5.71
CA SER A 207 12.26 10.45 5.46
C SER A 207 12.78 11.49 6.46
N ASP A 208 12.00 12.54 6.73
CA ASP A 208 12.35 13.55 7.73
C ASP A 208 12.43 12.94 9.13
N ALA A 209 11.49 12.04 9.44
CA ALA A 209 11.51 11.31 10.71
C ALA A 209 12.73 10.40 10.83
N ALA A 210 13.06 9.65 9.77
CA ALA A 210 14.24 8.79 9.73
C ALA A 210 15.50 9.61 10.00
N ALA A 211 15.72 10.69 9.27
CA ALA A 211 16.88 11.57 9.45
C ALA A 211 16.97 12.15 10.87
N ARG A 212 15.84 12.54 11.48
CA ARG A 212 15.85 13.12 12.82
C ARG A 212 16.07 12.10 13.93
N ILE A 213 15.51 10.89 13.78
CA ILE A 213 15.80 9.75 14.66
C ILE A 213 17.29 9.40 14.56
N ASP A 214 17.84 9.42 13.35
CA ASP A 214 19.22 9.09 13.05
C ASP A 214 20.22 10.05 13.72
N ALA A 215 19.84 11.32 13.83
CA ALA A 215 20.63 12.38 14.46
C ALA A 215 20.54 12.42 16.01
N ASP A 216 19.71 11.57 16.62
CA ASP A 216 19.47 11.55 18.06
C ASP A 216 19.95 10.22 18.68
N ASP A 217 21.11 10.23 19.34
CA ASP A 217 21.77 9.00 19.78
C ASP A 217 20.92 8.13 20.72
N GLU A 218 20.15 8.75 21.62
CA GLU A 218 19.27 8.05 22.57
C GLU A 218 18.13 7.32 21.85
N ILE A 219 17.47 7.99 20.91
CA ILE A 219 16.36 7.43 20.14
C ILE A 219 16.88 6.43 19.10
N SER A 220 17.96 6.76 18.39
CA SER A 220 18.61 5.87 17.43
C SER A 220 19.00 4.53 18.08
N SER A 221 19.64 4.58 19.25
CA SER A 221 19.99 3.39 20.03
C SER A 221 18.77 2.55 20.40
N ALA A 222 17.65 3.19 20.75
CA ALA A 222 16.40 2.49 21.05
C ALA A 222 15.82 1.77 19.82
N PHE A 223 15.90 2.40 18.64
CA PHE A 223 15.47 1.80 17.37
C PHE A 223 16.34 0.62 16.97
N GLU A 224 17.66 0.73 17.12
CA GLU A 224 18.60 -0.37 16.86
C GLU A 224 18.35 -1.55 17.80
N LYS A 225 18.20 -1.29 19.11
CA LYS A 225 17.90 -2.33 20.11
C LYS A 225 16.57 -3.04 19.84
N ALA A 226 15.57 -2.30 19.37
CA ALA A 226 14.27 -2.86 19.02
C ALA A 226 14.27 -3.57 17.64
N ASN A 227 15.40 -3.57 16.92
CA ASN A 227 15.51 -4.02 15.53
C ASN A 227 14.36 -3.44 14.70
N ALA A 228 14.22 -2.10 14.73
CA ALA A 228 13.10 -1.40 14.16
C ALA A 228 12.88 -1.75 12.68
N ILE A 229 11.64 -2.02 12.30
CA ILE A 229 11.27 -2.37 10.93
C ILE A 229 10.59 -1.18 10.29
N TRP A 230 11.24 -0.61 9.27
CA TRP A 230 10.66 0.39 8.39
C TRP A 230 9.95 -0.33 7.25
N ILE A 231 8.63 -0.16 7.16
CA ILE A 231 7.78 -0.93 6.25
C ILE A 231 6.88 -0.01 5.43
N ALA A 232 6.60 -0.38 4.19
CA ALA A 232 5.58 0.20 3.33
C ALA A 232 4.41 -0.79 3.14
N SER A 233 3.24 -0.28 2.78
CA SER A 233 2.04 -1.09 2.52
C SER A 233 2.25 -2.06 1.37
N SER A 234 1.54 -3.19 1.37
CA SER A 234 1.51 -4.10 0.22
C SER A 234 0.99 -3.42 -1.06
N THR A 235 0.22 -2.33 -0.89
CA THR A 235 -0.31 -1.48 -1.97
C THR A 235 0.67 -0.41 -2.46
N THR A 236 1.89 -0.35 -1.94
CA THR A 236 2.92 0.57 -2.43
C THR A 236 3.41 0.13 -3.82
N PRO A 237 3.43 1.02 -4.83
CA PRO A 237 3.98 0.69 -6.14
C PRO A 237 5.44 0.27 -6.07
N LEU A 238 5.82 -0.69 -6.90
CA LEU A 238 7.18 -1.24 -6.95
C LEU A 238 8.09 -0.38 -7.84
N ASN A 239 8.45 0.82 -7.38
CA ASN A 239 9.38 1.69 -8.08
C ASN A 239 10.83 1.47 -7.58
N VAL A 240 11.66 0.85 -8.42
CA VAL A 240 13.07 0.56 -8.12
C VAL A 240 13.86 1.84 -7.78
N GLU A 241 13.61 2.96 -8.49
CA GLU A 241 14.33 4.21 -8.26
C GLU A 241 14.01 4.81 -6.89
N ASP A 242 12.73 4.87 -6.53
CA ASP A 242 12.29 5.43 -5.24
C ASP A 242 12.85 4.63 -4.05
N PHE A 243 12.86 3.29 -4.16
CA PHE A 243 13.41 2.44 -3.11
C PHE A 243 14.94 2.51 -3.07
N SER A 244 15.62 2.56 -4.22
CA SER A 244 17.07 2.74 -4.26
C SER A 244 17.50 4.04 -3.59
N ASN A 245 16.81 5.14 -3.90
CA ASN A 245 17.05 6.44 -3.27
C ASN A 245 16.84 6.36 -1.75
N TRP A 246 15.76 5.73 -1.29
CA TRP A 246 15.54 5.54 0.15
C TRP A 246 16.69 4.78 0.82
N GLN A 247 17.13 3.66 0.25
CA GLN A 247 18.22 2.87 0.86
C GLN A 247 19.54 3.64 0.92
N SER A 248 19.79 4.50 -0.07
CA SER A 248 20.96 5.39 -0.10
C SER A 248 20.86 6.50 0.96
N ASP A 249 19.70 7.13 1.07
CA ASP A 249 19.49 8.27 1.96
C ASP A 249 19.39 7.84 3.44
N HIS A 250 18.90 6.63 3.72
CA HIS A 250 18.61 6.14 5.07
C HIS A 250 19.19 4.74 5.34
N PRO A 251 20.53 4.57 5.35
CA PRO A 251 21.17 3.26 5.42
C PRO A 251 20.88 2.47 6.71
N ARG A 252 20.54 3.16 7.82
CA ARG A 252 20.14 2.54 9.09
C ARG A 252 18.63 2.21 9.16
N GLN A 253 17.82 2.82 8.31
CA GLN A 253 16.35 2.68 8.31
C GLN A 253 15.87 2.02 7.01
N LYS A 254 16.44 0.86 6.67
CA LYS A 254 16.12 0.16 5.41
C LYS A 254 14.62 -0.11 5.26
N LEU A 255 14.01 0.45 4.21
CA LEU A 255 12.59 0.27 3.93
C LEU A 255 12.34 -1.08 3.25
N VAL A 256 11.35 -1.81 3.75
CA VAL A 256 10.80 -3.01 3.10
C VAL A 256 9.33 -2.82 2.79
N ILE A 257 8.72 -3.70 2.00
CA ILE A 257 7.29 -3.68 1.68
C ILE A 257 6.63 -4.90 2.30
N ALA A 258 5.50 -4.73 2.98
CA ALA A 258 4.70 -5.87 3.42
C ALA A 258 4.35 -6.77 2.22
N PHE A 259 4.59 -8.08 2.32
CA PHE A 259 4.13 -8.98 1.27
C PHE A 259 2.59 -8.98 1.22
N SER A 260 1.96 -9.07 2.39
CA SER A 260 0.55 -8.78 2.63
C SER A 260 0.41 -7.94 3.90
N ASN A 261 -0.46 -6.91 3.89
CA ASN A 261 -0.74 -6.12 5.09
C ASN A 261 -1.31 -6.96 6.25
N LEU A 262 -2.01 -8.06 5.95
CA LEU A 262 -2.60 -8.95 6.95
C LEU A 262 -1.56 -9.74 7.75
N ASP A 263 -0.34 -9.87 7.24
CA ASP A 263 0.75 -10.53 7.96
C ASP A 263 1.25 -9.68 9.13
N TRP A 264 0.71 -8.46 9.29
CA TRP A 264 1.15 -7.46 10.26
C TRP A 264 0.04 -7.05 11.24
N PRO A 265 -0.42 -7.96 12.13
CA PRO A 265 -1.45 -7.64 13.11
C PRO A 265 -1.04 -6.46 14.01
N GLY A 266 -1.98 -5.54 14.23
CA GLY A 266 -1.77 -4.33 15.03
C GLY A 266 -1.06 -3.19 14.29
N VAL A 267 -0.62 -3.38 13.05
CA VAL A 267 -0.04 -2.33 12.21
C VAL A 267 -1.12 -1.73 11.33
N ARG A 268 -1.27 -0.41 11.39
CA ARG A 268 -2.15 0.37 10.51
C ARG A 268 -1.36 0.83 9.29
N PHE A 269 -1.88 0.56 8.09
CA PHE A 269 -1.25 0.92 6.81
C PHE A 269 -1.87 2.17 6.15
N ASP A 270 -2.80 2.85 6.82
CA ASP A 270 -3.62 3.92 6.26
C ASP A 270 -3.12 5.35 6.60
N SER A 271 -2.06 5.48 7.40
CA SER A 271 -1.50 6.78 7.81
C SER A 271 0.03 6.76 7.91
N ILE A 272 0.75 7.63 7.18
CA ILE A 272 2.22 7.64 7.09
C ILE A 272 2.78 9.01 7.52
N PRO A 273 3.85 9.07 8.32
CA PRO A 273 4.44 7.96 9.06
C PRO A 273 3.57 7.56 10.25
N THR A 274 3.63 6.30 10.65
CA THR A 274 3.06 5.85 11.94
C THR A 274 4.03 4.89 12.62
N PHE A 275 4.34 5.16 13.88
CA PHE A 275 5.19 4.35 14.74
C PHE A 275 4.31 3.47 15.61
N HIS A 276 4.50 2.16 15.51
CA HIS A 276 3.79 1.16 16.29
C HIS A 276 4.80 0.50 17.23
N LEU A 277 4.59 0.64 18.53
CA LEU A 277 5.45 0.05 19.54
C LEU A 277 4.76 -1.18 20.12
N PHE A 278 5.48 -2.30 20.12
CA PHE A 278 5.00 -3.56 20.65
C PHE A 278 5.87 -4.04 21.80
N ARG A 279 5.22 -4.54 22.86
CA ARG A 279 5.86 -5.21 23.99
C ARG A 279 5.16 -6.53 24.26
N ARG A 280 5.92 -7.62 24.38
CA ARG A 280 5.38 -8.98 24.54
C ARG A 280 4.35 -9.33 23.46
N GLY A 281 4.58 -8.88 22.23
CA GLY A 281 3.67 -9.05 21.08
C GLY A 281 2.41 -8.18 21.08
N HIS A 282 2.18 -7.34 22.09
CA HIS A 282 1.01 -6.46 22.17
C HIS A 282 1.37 -5.04 21.78
N LEU A 283 0.48 -4.37 21.03
CA LEU A 283 0.62 -2.95 20.71
C LEU A 283 0.45 -2.12 22.00
N VAL A 284 1.48 -1.39 22.40
CA VAL A 284 1.48 -0.57 23.64
C VAL A 284 1.39 0.93 23.37
N ALA A 285 1.81 1.38 22.19
CA ALA A 285 1.70 2.78 21.79
C ALA A 285 1.65 2.93 20.27
N VAL A 286 1.00 4.00 19.82
CA VAL A 286 0.98 4.46 18.43
C VAL A 286 1.28 5.95 18.42
N LEU A 287 2.21 6.37 17.56
CA LEU A 287 2.44 7.77 17.22
C LEU A 287 2.18 7.94 15.72
N THR A 288 1.25 8.80 15.35
CA THR A 288 0.86 9.04 13.96
C THR A 288 1.28 10.43 13.52
N GLY A 289 1.84 10.51 12.32
CA GLY A 289 2.35 11.73 11.72
C GLY A 289 3.77 12.06 12.17
N TRP A 290 4.35 13.04 11.48
CA TRP A 290 5.61 13.66 11.86
C TRP A 290 5.54 15.13 11.46
N SER A 291 5.52 16.02 12.43
CA SER A 291 5.81 17.43 12.22
C SER A 291 7.32 17.62 12.27
N SER A 292 7.86 18.46 11.38
CA SER A 292 9.30 18.75 11.29
C SER A 292 9.86 19.55 12.48
N ASP A 293 9.13 19.62 13.59
CA ASP A 293 9.47 20.35 14.80
C ASP A 293 10.02 19.44 15.91
N GLU A 294 10.60 20.06 16.94
CA GLU A 294 11.10 19.39 18.14
C GLU A 294 10.01 18.59 18.88
N LYS A 295 8.74 18.93 18.64
CA LYS A 295 7.60 18.32 19.30
C LYS A 295 7.45 16.84 18.94
N SER A 296 7.51 16.47 17.65
CA SER A 296 7.36 15.06 17.24
C SER A 296 8.45 14.18 17.83
N LEU A 297 9.69 14.69 17.91
CA LEU A 297 10.80 13.98 18.52
C LEU A 297 10.62 13.80 20.03
N ASN A 298 10.16 14.84 20.73
CA ASN A 298 9.87 14.77 22.16
C ASN A 298 8.69 13.86 22.50
N ASP A 299 7.66 13.84 21.66
CA ASP A 299 6.52 12.93 21.78
C ASP A 299 7.00 11.48 21.63
N LEU A 300 7.84 11.20 20.62
CA LEU A 300 8.46 9.88 20.43
C LEU A 300 9.33 9.50 21.63
N ARG A 301 10.20 10.39 22.12
CA ARG A 301 11.03 10.17 23.31
C ARG A 301 10.18 9.84 24.53
N SER A 302 9.11 10.60 24.77
CA SER A 302 8.19 10.38 25.90
C SER A 302 7.51 9.02 25.81
N ILE A 303 7.08 8.61 24.60
CA ILE A 303 6.50 7.30 24.35
C ILE A 303 7.51 6.18 24.61
N LEU A 304 8.75 6.32 24.13
CA LEU A 304 9.80 5.34 24.35
C LEU A 304 10.15 5.21 25.85
N ALA A 305 10.29 6.33 26.56
CA ALA A 305 10.58 6.35 27.99
C ALA A 305 9.47 5.68 28.80
N LYS A 306 8.20 6.04 28.55
CA LYS A 306 7.03 5.49 29.26
C LYS A 306 6.88 3.97 29.09
N ASN A 307 7.44 3.41 28.01
CA ASN A 307 7.33 2.00 27.68
C ASN A 307 8.62 1.20 27.95
N ASP A 308 9.61 1.79 28.63
CA ASP A 308 10.93 1.19 28.94
C ASP A 308 11.76 0.81 27.70
N PHE A 309 11.62 1.57 26.61
CA PHE A 309 12.44 1.38 25.39
C PHE A 309 13.75 2.15 25.44
N LEU A 310 13.83 3.20 26.27
CA LEU A 310 15.08 3.92 26.53
C LEU A 310 15.87 3.21 27.63
N LEU A 311 17.20 3.30 27.57
CA LEU A 311 18.03 2.88 28.69
C LEU A 311 17.77 3.83 29.89
N PRO A 312 17.88 3.34 31.13
CA PRO A 312 18.04 4.24 32.27
C PRO A 312 19.25 5.13 31.98
N ARG A 313 19.11 6.45 32.14
CA ARG A 313 20.27 7.34 32.08
C ARG A 313 21.27 6.85 33.13
N ALA A 314 22.51 6.64 32.71
CA ALA A 314 23.58 6.44 33.68
C ALA A 314 23.77 7.76 34.41
N ASP A 315 23.45 7.77 35.70
CA ASP A 315 23.73 8.89 36.61
C ASP A 315 25.23 9.08 36.81
#